data_AF-A0A099BWI7-F1
#
_entry.id   AF-A0A099BWI7-F1
#
_cell.length_a   1.000
_cell.length_b   1.000
_cell.length_c   1.000
_cell.angle_alpha   90.00
_cell.angle_beta   90.00
_cell.angle_gamma   90.00
#
_symmetry.space_group_name_H-M   'P 1'
#
loop_
_entity.id
_entity.type
_entity.pdbx_description
1 polymer ?
#
loop_
_entity_poly.entity_id
_entity_poly.type
_entity_poly.pdbx_seq_one_letter_code
_entity_poly.pdbx_strand_id
1 'polypeptide(L)'
;MRIQVVTSSVIKRESLAAQYISTIQHELSREGVNFAESKNVDLIHVMGELDFSRLQCIKTANSKLIPILYSPLASMVPWHHSPLQHSLKRRNLTFHAMGRHEKQYIQQRFQTHKVYLVKNPIITNDEASNDLYRQLLDLYIKVTTAHDQQIRSQIKQQVDKFDSTDSPIHKLCSEFLYAQYLFNRDGLTPTFVQQLTNEMLTSDYDEDRMGEILQQLKIHPFVASLEQAMLQETSLTEGFIPIPAINDRRAQKIVEMITQKY
;
A
#
# COMPACT_ATOMS: atom_id res chain seq x y z
N MET A 1 -9.68 -2.79 -6.79
CA MET A 1 -8.31 -2.34 -6.45
C MET A 1 -8.06 -0.99 -7.08
N ARG A 2 -7.39 -0.07 -6.38
CA ARG A 2 -7.14 1.32 -6.80
C ARG A 2 -5.65 1.52 -7.09
N ILE A 3 -5.33 1.82 -8.33
CA ILE A 3 -3.95 1.98 -8.79
C ILE A 3 -3.74 3.40 -9.29
N GLN A 4 -2.66 4.04 -8.86
CA GLN A 4 -2.20 5.27 -9.48
C GLN A 4 -1.09 4.94 -10.47
N VAL A 5 -1.27 5.31 -11.73
CA VAL A 5 -0.27 5.13 -12.78
C VAL A 5 0.49 6.45 -12.98
N VAL A 6 1.82 6.39 -12.90
CA VAL A 6 2.70 7.57 -13.02
C VAL A 6 3.63 7.38 -14.20
N THR A 7 3.45 8.22 -15.22
CA THR A 7 4.16 8.15 -16.50
C THR A 7 5.03 9.39 -16.72
N SER A 8 5.83 9.42 -17.79
CA SER A 8 6.57 10.64 -18.16
C SER A 8 5.62 11.64 -18.77
N SER A 9 5.85 12.93 -18.52
CA SER A 9 5.32 14.00 -19.36
C SER A 9 5.84 13.95 -20.81
N VAL A 10 6.93 13.22 -21.07
CA VAL A 10 7.62 13.13 -22.37
C VAL A 10 7.34 11.80 -23.09
N ILE A 11 6.27 11.08 -22.73
CA ILE A 11 5.84 9.97 -23.58
C ILE A 11 5.25 10.57 -24.86
N LYS A 12 5.97 10.50 -25.98
CA LYS A 12 5.41 10.83 -27.30
C LYS A 12 4.13 10.00 -27.49
N ARG A 13 3.01 10.64 -27.84
CA ARG A 13 1.68 10.01 -27.94
C ARG A 13 1.66 8.77 -28.86
N GLU A 14 2.58 8.70 -29.81
CA GLU A 14 2.70 7.60 -30.78
C GLU A 14 3.76 6.55 -30.41
N SER A 15 4.39 6.64 -29.24
CA SER A 15 5.41 5.67 -28.82
C SER A 15 4.78 4.33 -28.41
N LEU A 16 5.52 3.23 -28.59
CA LEU A 16 5.12 1.89 -28.12
C LEU A 16 4.80 1.87 -26.61
N ALA A 17 5.45 2.74 -25.83
CA ALA A 17 5.15 2.93 -24.41
C ALA A 17 3.77 3.53 -24.19
N ALA A 18 3.36 4.55 -24.98
CA ALA A 18 2.03 5.13 -24.89
C ALA A 18 0.93 4.11 -25.20
N GLN A 19 1.13 3.32 -26.26
CA GLN A 19 0.19 2.27 -26.68
C GLN A 19 0.07 1.18 -25.61
N TYR A 20 1.20 0.74 -25.04
CA TYR A 20 1.19 -0.23 -23.95
C TYR A 20 0.37 0.25 -22.74
N ILE A 21 0.59 1.51 -22.34
CA ILE A 21 -0.10 2.10 -21.19
C ILE A 21 -1.60 2.20 -21.45
N SER A 22 -2.00 2.72 -22.61
CA SER A 22 -3.42 2.89 -22.93
C SER A 22 -4.15 1.55 -23.04
N THR A 23 -3.54 0.53 -23.65
CA THR A 23 -4.11 -0.82 -23.74
C THR A 23 -4.31 -1.42 -22.34
N ILE A 24 -3.33 -1.30 -21.46
CA ILE A 24 -3.43 -1.84 -20.09
C ILE A 24 -4.48 -1.10 -19.27
N GLN A 25 -4.53 0.22 -19.38
CA GLN A 25 -5.54 0.99 -18.66
C GLN A 25 -6.95 0.62 -19.13
N HIS A 26 -7.13 0.42 -20.43
CA HIS A 26 -8.41 -0.04 -20.99
C HIS A 26 -8.81 -1.42 -20.47
N GLU A 27 -7.96 -2.44 -20.64
CA GLU A 27 -8.31 -3.81 -20.25
C GLU A 27 -8.47 -3.99 -18.74
N LEU A 28 -7.59 -3.40 -17.93
CA LEU A 28 -7.70 -3.53 -16.47
C LEU A 28 -8.91 -2.79 -15.89
N SER A 29 -9.35 -1.70 -16.52
CA SER A 29 -10.60 -1.03 -16.12
C SER A 29 -11.81 -1.96 -16.31
N ARG A 30 -11.80 -2.82 -17.35
CA ARG A 30 -12.87 -3.81 -17.58
C ARG A 30 -12.89 -4.91 -16.50
N GLU A 31 -11.76 -5.18 -15.86
CA GLU A 31 -11.59 -6.14 -14.75
C GLU A 31 -11.78 -5.46 -13.37
N GLY A 32 -12.29 -4.23 -13.30
CA GLY A 32 -12.60 -3.54 -12.04
C GLY A 32 -11.40 -2.90 -11.33
N VAL A 33 -10.29 -2.67 -12.04
CA VAL A 33 -9.19 -1.83 -11.53
C VAL A 33 -9.55 -0.36 -11.71
N ASN A 34 -9.56 0.39 -10.61
CA ASN A 34 -9.82 1.82 -10.61
C ASN A 34 -8.51 2.59 -10.71
N PHE A 35 -8.33 3.37 -11.77
CA PHE A 35 -7.18 4.25 -11.92
C PHE A 35 -7.42 5.56 -11.16
N ALA A 36 -6.78 5.72 -10.00
CA ALA A 36 -6.99 6.85 -9.10
C ALA A 36 -6.00 7.98 -9.37
N GLU A 37 -6.44 9.23 -9.23
CA GLU A 37 -5.60 10.40 -9.48
C GLU A 37 -4.53 10.61 -8.40
N SER A 38 -4.84 10.38 -7.12
CA SER A 38 -3.85 10.54 -6.03
C SER A 38 -4.26 10.07 -4.62
N LYS A 39 -5.56 9.94 -4.33
CA LYS A 39 -6.05 9.58 -2.99
C LYS A 39 -6.48 8.12 -2.92
N ASN A 40 -6.35 7.54 -1.73
CA ASN A 40 -6.82 6.19 -1.42
C ASN A 40 -6.27 5.12 -2.39
N VAL A 41 -4.96 5.14 -2.60
CA VAL A 41 -4.28 4.30 -3.59
C VAL A 41 -3.74 3.04 -2.92
N ASP A 42 -4.08 1.87 -3.49
CA ASP A 42 -3.61 0.58 -3.01
C ASP A 42 -2.19 0.29 -3.49
N LEU A 43 -1.85 0.72 -4.71
CA LEU A 43 -0.53 0.57 -5.34
C LEU A 43 -0.22 1.72 -6.31
N ILE A 44 1.03 2.18 -6.32
CA ILE A 44 1.53 3.12 -7.32
C ILE A 44 2.33 2.36 -8.37
N HIS A 45 1.92 2.44 -9.63
CA HIS A 45 2.65 1.90 -10.76
C HIS A 45 3.40 3.02 -11.48
N VAL A 46 4.70 3.10 -11.25
CA VAL A 46 5.58 4.03 -11.96
C VAL A 46 6.02 3.37 -13.27
N MET A 47 5.88 4.07 -14.39
CA MET A 47 6.18 3.54 -15.72
C MET A 47 7.13 4.45 -16.50
N GLY A 48 8.10 3.83 -17.19
CA GLY A 48 9.07 4.45 -18.08
C GLY A 48 10.36 4.92 -17.39
N GLU A 49 11.15 5.72 -18.12
CA GLU A 49 12.46 6.19 -17.69
C GLU A 49 12.42 7.02 -16.40
N LEU A 50 13.40 6.83 -15.51
CA LEU A 50 13.46 7.54 -14.25
C LEU A 50 13.89 9.01 -14.44
N ASP A 51 13.01 9.93 -14.06
CA ASP A 51 13.29 11.36 -13.94
C ASP A 51 13.12 11.84 -12.49
N PHE A 52 13.36 13.13 -12.25
CA PHE A 52 13.21 13.74 -10.93
C PHE A 52 11.77 13.65 -10.39
N SER A 53 10.77 13.82 -11.25
CA SER A 53 9.35 13.78 -10.88
C SER A 53 8.95 12.39 -10.36
N ARG A 54 9.33 11.35 -11.09
CA ARG A 54 9.08 9.95 -10.69
C ARG A 54 9.88 9.54 -9.47
N LEU A 55 11.14 9.97 -9.37
CA LEU A 55 11.92 9.72 -8.16
C LEU A 55 11.25 10.38 -6.94
N GLN A 56 10.69 11.58 -7.09
CA GLN A 56 9.96 12.25 -6.02
C GLN A 56 8.66 11.52 -5.68
N CYS A 57 7.92 11.05 -6.69
CA CYS A 57 6.75 10.19 -6.49
C CYS A 57 7.10 8.94 -5.67
N ILE A 58 8.19 8.22 -6.04
CA ILE A 58 8.67 7.04 -5.33
C ILE A 58 9.02 7.37 -3.87
N LYS A 59 9.67 8.52 -3.62
CA LYS A 59 10.01 8.96 -2.26
C LYS A 59 8.74 9.21 -1.42
N THR A 60 7.78 9.96 -1.96
CA THR A 60 6.52 10.26 -1.29
C THR A 60 5.69 9.00 -1.01
N ALA A 61 5.67 8.07 -1.96
CA ALA A 61 5.01 6.78 -1.81
C ALA A 61 5.63 5.93 -0.69
N ASN A 62 6.97 5.86 -0.65
CA ASN A 62 7.71 5.17 0.41
C ASN A 62 7.46 5.77 1.79
N SER A 63 7.45 7.11 1.91
CA SER A 63 7.17 7.76 3.20
C SER A 63 5.74 7.53 3.70
N LYS A 64 4.81 7.25 2.78
CA LYS A 64 3.42 6.87 3.09
C LYS A 64 3.21 5.35 3.18
N LEU A 65 4.26 4.54 3.07
CA LEU A 65 4.20 3.08 3.10
C LEU A 65 3.20 2.51 2.07
N ILE A 66 3.17 3.10 0.88
CA ILE A 66 2.37 2.63 -0.27
C ILE A 66 3.26 1.70 -1.12
N PRO A 67 2.79 0.51 -1.54
CA PRO A 67 3.57 -0.36 -2.39
C PRO A 67 3.76 0.23 -3.79
N ILE A 68 4.95 -0.01 -4.35
CA ILE A 68 5.37 0.57 -5.62
C ILE A 68 5.76 -0.55 -6.57
N LEU A 69 5.11 -0.58 -7.74
CA LEU A 69 5.59 -1.31 -8.90
C LEU A 69 6.28 -0.34 -9.85
N TYR A 70 7.54 -0.61 -10.20
CA TYR A 70 8.29 0.21 -11.14
C TYR A 70 8.63 -0.57 -12.41
N SER A 71 8.16 -0.06 -13.54
CA SER A 71 8.32 -0.65 -14.87
C SER A 71 9.12 0.29 -15.76
N PRO A 72 10.41 0.04 -15.99
CA PRO A 72 11.25 0.97 -16.76
C PRO A 72 10.91 1.04 -18.25
N LEU A 73 10.15 0.08 -18.79
CA LEU A 73 9.77 0.01 -20.21
C LEU A 73 10.98 0.00 -21.15
N ALA A 74 11.95 -0.87 -20.88
CA ALA A 74 13.22 -0.99 -21.60
C ALA A 74 14.19 0.20 -21.43
N SER A 75 13.93 1.14 -20.52
CA SER A 75 14.84 2.26 -20.24
C SER A 75 16.04 1.86 -19.35
N MET A 76 15.97 0.72 -18.67
CA MET A 76 17.06 0.23 -17.82
C MET A 76 17.96 -0.71 -18.60
N VAL A 77 19.03 -0.13 -19.18
CA VAL A 77 20.01 -0.85 -20.00
C VAL A 77 21.45 -0.60 -19.51
N PRO A 78 22.39 -1.54 -19.77
CA PRO A 78 23.78 -1.43 -19.31
C PRO A 78 24.52 -0.19 -19.78
N TRP A 79 24.25 0.30 -20.99
CA TRP A 79 24.92 1.46 -21.58
C TRP A 79 24.27 2.80 -21.20
N HIS A 80 23.22 2.79 -20.37
CA HIS A 80 22.56 4.01 -19.89
C HIS A 80 22.65 4.12 -18.38
N HIS A 81 23.53 5.00 -17.91
CA HIS A 81 23.77 5.24 -16.49
C HIS A 81 23.16 6.57 -16.06
N SER A 82 21.97 6.50 -15.44
CA SER A 82 21.39 7.68 -14.78
C SER A 82 21.78 7.70 -13.29
N PRO A 83 22.37 8.79 -12.77
CA PRO A 83 22.72 8.91 -11.36
C PRO A 83 21.48 8.83 -10.45
N LEU A 84 20.30 9.19 -10.96
CA LEU A 84 19.02 9.06 -10.24
C LEU A 84 18.74 7.60 -9.85
N GLN A 85 19.18 6.62 -10.65
CA GLN A 85 18.96 5.20 -10.38
C GLN A 85 19.62 4.74 -9.07
N HIS A 86 20.74 5.36 -8.66
CA HIS A 86 21.37 5.02 -7.38
C HIS A 86 20.45 5.29 -6.18
N SER A 87 19.57 6.28 -6.29
CA SER A 87 18.60 6.60 -5.25
C SER A 87 17.55 5.51 -5.03
N LEU A 88 17.32 4.63 -6.02
CA LEU A 88 16.35 3.54 -5.91
C LEU A 88 16.82 2.41 -5.00
N LYS A 89 18.14 2.24 -4.80
CA LYS A 89 18.71 1.15 -3.98
C LYS A 89 18.23 1.16 -2.53
N ARG A 90 17.86 2.32 -1.99
CA ARG A 90 17.39 2.49 -0.60
C ARG A 90 15.87 2.59 -0.49
N ARG A 91 15.12 2.26 -1.55
CA ARG A 91 13.66 2.40 -1.61
C ARG A 91 13.01 1.03 -1.60
N ASN A 92 11.87 0.92 -0.90
CA ASN A 92 11.04 -0.26 -0.98
C ASN A 92 10.19 -0.16 -2.25
N LEU A 93 10.56 -0.94 -3.27
CA LEU A 93 9.83 -1.03 -4.52
C LEU A 93 10.05 -2.41 -5.15
N THR A 94 9.11 -2.82 -5.99
CA THR A 94 9.22 -4.01 -6.82
C THR A 94 9.41 -3.59 -8.27
N PHE A 95 10.31 -4.25 -8.99
CA PHE A 95 10.50 -4.02 -10.42
C PHE A 95 9.64 -4.97 -11.25
N HIS A 96 9.09 -4.44 -12.33
CA HIS A 96 8.53 -5.20 -13.44
C HIS A 96 9.40 -4.96 -14.67
N ALA A 97 9.98 -6.04 -15.17
CA ALA A 97 10.74 -6.07 -16.41
C ALA A 97 9.89 -6.64 -17.55
N MET A 98 10.05 -6.08 -18.75
CA MET A 98 9.35 -6.48 -19.96
C MET A 98 10.12 -7.50 -20.81
N GLY A 99 11.41 -7.68 -20.51
CA GLY A 99 12.28 -8.60 -21.23
C GLY A 99 13.26 -9.32 -20.30
N ARG A 100 13.77 -10.46 -20.76
CA ARG A 100 14.74 -11.27 -19.97
C ARG A 100 16.03 -10.50 -19.70
N HIS A 101 16.55 -9.79 -20.70
CA HIS A 101 17.78 -8.99 -20.56
C HIS A 101 17.59 -7.82 -19.57
N GLU A 102 16.46 -7.10 -19.65
CA GLU A 102 16.13 -6.04 -18.71
C GLU A 102 16.02 -6.60 -17.27
N LYS A 103 15.34 -7.74 -17.09
CA LYS A 103 15.25 -8.42 -15.79
C LYS A 103 16.64 -8.73 -15.23
N GLN A 104 17.50 -9.36 -16.02
CA GLN A 104 18.85 -9.73 -15.61
C GLN A 104 19.66 -8.50 -15.19
N TYR A 105 19.61 -7.42 -15.98
CA TYR A 105 20.30 -6.17 -15.67
C TYR A 105 19.80 -5.55 -14.36
N ILE A 106 18.49 -5.46 -14.16
CA ILE A 106 17.89 -4.92 -12.94
C ILE A 106 18.29 -5.76 -11.73
N GLN A 107 18.23 -7.10 -11.83
CA GLN A 107 18.60 -8.01 -10.74
C GLN A 107 20.07 -7.87 -10.33
N GLN A 108 20.98 -7.70 -11.30
CA GLN A 108 22.41 -7.47 -11.03
C GLN A 108 22.64 -6.12 -10.33
N ARG A 109 21.90 -5.08 -10.73
CA ARG A 109 22.08 -3.70 -10.22
C ARG A 109 21.38 -3.44 -8.88
N PHE A 110 20.25 -4.11 -8.64
CA PHE A 110 19.34 -3.94 -7.49
C PHE A 110 19.10 -5.28 -6.80
N GLN A 111 20.17 -5.87 -6.25
CA GLN A 111 20.18 -7.25 -5.73
C GLN A 111 19.18 -7.51 -4.60
N THR A 112 18.82 -6.48 -3.82
CA THR A 112 17.86 -6.57 -2.72
C THR A 112 16.41 -6.48 -3.18
N HIS A 113 16.16 -6.11 -4.43
CA HIS A 113 14.83 -5.81 -4.94
C HIS A 113 14.21 -7.03 -5.63
N LYS A 114 12.89 -7.18 -5.46
CA LYS A 114 12.11 -8.17 -6.21
C LYS A 114 11.96 -7.69 -7.66
N VAL A 115 12.20 -8.58 -8.61
CA VAL A 115 12.08 -8.30 -10.06
C VAL A 115 11.24 -9.39 -10.73
N TYR A 116 10.10 -9.00 -11.27
CA TYR A 116 9.19 -9.89 -12.00
C TYR A 116 9.26 -9.65 -13.50
N LEU A 117 9.09 -10.71 -14.29
CA LEU A 117 9.04 -10.64 -15.75
C LEU A 117 7.59 -10.78 -16.20
N VAL A 118 7.05 -9.76 -16.85
CA VAL A 118 5.79 -9.83 -17.58
C VAL A 118 6.06 -9.21 -18.95
N LYS A 119 6.06 -10.04 -20.00
CA LYS A 119 6.48 -9.63 -21.35
C LYS A 119 5.54 -8.58 -21.92
N ASN A 120 6.04 -7.71 -22.78
CA ASN A 120 5.21 -6.78 -23.55
C ASN A 120 4.72 -7.48 -24.84
N PRO A 121 3.41 -7.77 -25.00
CA PRO A 121 2.86 -8.45 -26.18
C PRO A 121 3.00 -7.61 -27.45
N ILE A 122 2.97 -6.27 -27.33
CA ILE A 122 3.17 -5.35 -28.47
C ILE A 122 4.54 -5.56 -29.12
N ILE A 123 5.55 -5.91 -28.32
CA ILE A 123 6.93 -6.12 -28.81
C ILE A 123 7.16 -7.59 -29.18
N THR A 124 6.46 -8.52 -28.53
CA THR A 124 6.73 -9.96 -28.66
C THR A 124 5.92 -10.66 -29.76
N ASN A 125 5.01 -9.95 -30.46
CA ASN A 125 4.09 -10.52 -31.46
C ASN A 125 3.36 -11.78 -30.94
N ASP A 126 3.15 -11.84 -29.62
CA ASP A 126 2.53 -12.98 -28.94
C ASP A 126 1.00 -12.75 -28.99
N GLU A 127 0.26 -13.62 -29.70
CA GLU A 127 -1.18 -13.46 -29.98
C GLU A 127 -2.05 -13.52 -28.71
N ALA A 128 -1.48 -13.84 -27.55
CA ALA A 128 -2.18 -13.93 -26.27
C ALA A 128 -2.23 -12.58 -25.51
N SER A 129 -2.74 -11.51 -26.14
CA SER A 129 -3.02 -10.23 -25.45
C SER A 129 -3.86 -10.39 -24.18
N ASN A 130 -4.69 -11.44 -24.10
CA ASN A 130 -5.50 -11.77 -22.92
C ASN A 130 -4.70 -12.30 -21.73
N ASP A 131 -3.50 -12.83 -21.96
CA ASP A 131 -2.65 -13.37 -20.89
C ASP A 131 -1.84 -12.26 -20.20
N LEU A 132 -1.51 -11.17 -20.92
CA LEU A 132 -0.76 -10.04 -20.36
C LEU A 132 -1.44 -9.42 -19.15
N TYR A 133 -2.68 -8.96 -19.31
CA TYR A 133 -3.32 -8.15 -18.28
C TYR A 133 -3.65 -9.00 -17.05
N ARG A 134 -3.90 -10.30 -17.23
CA ARG A 134 -4.01 -11.28 -16.14
C ARG A 134 -2.70 -11.40 -15.39
N GLN A 135 -1.58 -11.62 -16.08
CA GLN A 135 -0.25 -11.66 -15.46
C GLN A 135 0.09 -10.36 -14.72
N LEU A 136 -0.31 -9.20 -15.27
CA LEU A 136 -0.09 -7.90 -14.62
C LEU A 136 -1.02 -7.68 -13.42
N LEU A 137 -2.27 -8.12 -13.49
CA LEU A 137 -3.22 -8.09 -12.38
C LEU A 137 -2.73 -8.99 -11.24
N ASP A 138 -2.31 -10.21 -11.55
CA ASP A 138 -1.69 -11.13 -10.60
C ASP A 138 -0.43 -10.52 -9.97
N LEU A 139 0.36 -9.79 -10.75
CA LEU A 139 1.52 -9.08 -10.24
C LEU A 139 1.11 -7.95 -9.29
N TYR A 140 0.08 -7.18 -9.58
CA TYR A 140 -0.42 -6.16 -8.64
C TYR A 140 -0.89 -6.77 -7.33
N ILE A 141 -1.71 -7.82 -7.39
CA ILE A 141 -2.19 -8.56 -6.22
C ILE A 141 -1.00 -9.08 -5.42
N LYS A 142 -0.03 -9.69 -6.10
CA LYS A 142 1.19 -10.21 -5.45
C LYS A 142 1.98 -9.13 -4.73
N VAL A 143 2.15 -7.96 -5.34
CA VAL A 143 2.89 -6.85 -4.73
C VAL A 143 2.14 -6.25 -3.55
N THR A 144 0.82 -6.03 -3.68
CA THR A 144 0.01 -5.47 -2.59
C THR A 144 -0.08 -6.43 -1.41
N THR A 145 -0.35 -7.73 -1.65
CA THR A 145 -0.41 -8.76 -0.60
C THR A 145 0.92 -8.91 0.11
N ALA A 146 2.03 -9.01 -0.62
CA ALA A 146 3.35 -9.16 0.00
C ALA A 146 3.74 -7.92 0.83
N HIS A 147 3.34 -6.72 0.38
CA HIS A 147 3.56 -5.49 1.14
C HIS A 147 2.72 -5.45 2.41
N ASP A 148 1.43 -5.80 2.32
CA ASP A 148 0.54 -5.86 3.49
C ASP A 148 1.06 -6.83 4.57
N GLN A 149 1.47 -8.03 4.15
CA GLN A 149 2.09 -9.02 5.03
C GLN A 149 3.34 -8.47 5.72
N GLN A 150 4.17 -7.71 5.00
CA GLN A 150 5.36 -7.08 5.57
C GLN A 150 4.97 -6.03 6.62
N ILE A 151 3.99 -5.17 6.34
CA ILE A 151 3.52 -4.15 7.31
C ILE A 151 2.98 -4.82 8.57
N ARG A 152 2.12 -5.84 8.43
CA ARG A 152 1.58 -6.59 9.57
C ARG A 152 2.68 -7.27 10.38
N SER A 153 3.69 -7.84 9.73
CA SER A 153 4.84 -8.44 10.41
C SER A 153 5.66 -7.40 11.19
N GLN A 154 5.86 -6.20 10.62
CA GLN A 154 6.58 -5.10 11.30
C GLN A 154 5.81 -4.58 12.51
N ILE A 155 4.48 -4.46 12.39
CA ILE A 155 3.60 -4.07 13.49
C ILE A 155 3.69 -5.10 14.63
N LYS A 156 3.57 -6.39 14.33
CA LYS A 156 3.69 -7.45 15.34
C LYS A 156 5.03 -7.37 16.09
N GLN A 157 6.13 -7.24 15.35
CA GLN A 157 7.48 -7.06 15.94
C GLN A 157 7.61 -5.79 16.79
N GLN A 158 6.81 -4.76 16.51
CA GLN A 158 6.78 -3.55 17.34
C GLN A 158 6.05 -3.80 18.66
N VAL A 159 4.96 -4.54 18.64
CA VAL A 159 4.14 -4.87 19.82
C VAL A 159 4.80 -5.94 20.70
N ASP A 160 5.52 -6.90 20.10
CA ASP A 160 6.29 -7.95 20.81
C ASP A 160 7.30 -7.39 21.84
N LYS A 161 7.65 -6.11 21.75
CA LYS A 161 8.55 -5.42 22.69
C LYS A 161 7.89 -5.07 24.02
N PHE A 162 6.56 -5.05 24.06
CA PHE A 162 5.77 -4.55 25.19
C PHE A 162 4.82 -5.59 25.77
N ASP A 163 4.46 -6.61 24.98
CA ASP A 163 3.56 -7.67 25.41
C ASP A 163 3.82 -9.00 24.66
N SER A 164 3.32 -10.09 25.24
CA SER A 164 3.42 -11.44 24.70
C SER A 164 2.56 -11.64 23.45
N THR A 165 3.07 -12.37 22.45
CA THR A 165 2.50 -12.49 21.09
C THR A 165 1.09 -13.09 21.03
N ASP A 166 0.66 -13.83 22.04
CA ASP A 166 -0.65 -14.53 22.07
C ASP A 166 -1.67 -13.87 23.00
N SER A 167 -1.37 -12.71 23.59
CA SER A 167 -2.32 -12.01 24.44
C SER A 167 -3.40 -11.29 23.60
N PRO A 168 -4.62 -11.11 24.13
CA PRO A 168 -5.64 -10.27 23.50
C PRO A 168 -5.18 -8.82 23.32
N ILE A 169 -4.41 -8.28 24.28
CA ILE A 169 -3.85 -6.93 24.21
C ILE A 169 -2.90 -6.80 23.01
N HIS A 170 -2.02 -7.78 22.79
CA HIS A 170 -1.09 -7.77 21.66
C HIS A 170 -1.83 -7.72 20.33
N LYS A 171 -2.86 -8.56 20.19
CA LYS A 171 -3.71 -8.59 18.99
C LYS A 171 -4.38 -7.24 18.76
N LEU A 172 -5.05 -6.69 19.78
CA LEU A 172 -5.77 -5.42 19.65
C LEU A 172 -4.81 -4.23 19.39
N CYS A 173 -3.67 -4.16 20.08
CA CYS A 173 -2.64 -3.14 19.81
C CYS A 173 -2.10 -3.25 18.38
N SER A 174 -1.92 -4.47 17.87
CA SER A 174 -1.52 -4.70 16.48
C SER A 174 -2.58 -4.19 15.49
N GLU A 175 -3.86 -4.46 15.76
CA GLU A 175 -4.95 -3.97 14.92
C GLU A 175 -5.13 -2.45 15.02
N PHE A 176 -4.89 -1.82 16.18
CA PHE A 176 -4.88 -0.36 16.30
C PHE A 176 -3.73 0.30 15.51
N LEU A 177 -2.52 -0.27 15.55
CA LEU A 177 -1.41 0.19 14.71
C LEU A 177 -1.75 0.05 13.23
N TYR A 178 -2.38 -1.06 12.85
CA TYR A 178 -2.77 -1.30 11.47
C TYR A 178 -3.92 -0.36 11.03
N ALA A 179 -4.86 -0.05 11.92
CA ALA A 179 -5.88 0.98 11.71
C ALA A 179 -5.25 2.36 11.44
N GLN A 180 -4.22 2.73 12.20
CA GLN A 180 -3.48 3.98 11.99
C GLN A 180 -2.78 3.99 10.63
N TYR A 181 -2.17 2.86 10.25
CA TYR A 181 -1.58 2.69 8.93
C TYR A 181 -2.61 2.89 7.80
N LEU A 182 -3.79 2.27 7.90
CA LEU A 182 -4.87 2.43 6.94
C LEU A 182 -5.41 3.86 6.89
N PHE A 183 -5.64 4.49 8.05
CA PHE A 183 -6.12 5.85 8.16
C PHE A 183 -5.19 6.86 7.46
N ASN A 184 -3.87 6.73 7.65
CA ASN A 184 -2.88 7.60 7.02
C ASN A 184 -2.85 7.49 5.49
N ARG A 185 -3.49 6.46 4.92
CA ARG A 185 -3.62 6.21 3.48
C ARG A 185 -5.04 6.41 2.95
N ASP A 186 -5.94 6.94 3.79
CA ASP A 186 -7.38 7.03 3.53
C ASP A 186 -8.05 5.67 3.24
N GLY A 187 -7.44 4.56 3.68
CA GLY A 187 -7.87 3.18 3.43
C GLY A 187 -8.62 2.49 4.58
N LEU A 188 -8.95 3.21 5.64
CA LEU A 188 -9.75 2.68 6.75
C LEU A 188 -11.19 2.44 6.26
N THR A 189 -11.73 1.24 6.52
CA THR A 189 -13.06 0.84 6.03
C THR A 189 -14.04 0.58 7.17
N PRO A 190 -15.36 0.73 6.94
CA PRO A 190 -16.37 0.43 7.95
C PRO A 190 -16.29 -1.03 8.45
N THR A 191 -16.08 -1.98 7.52
CA THR A 191 -15.94 -3.41 7.84
C THR A 191 -14.77 -3.67 8.79
N PHE A 192 -13.61 -3.03 8.54
CA PHE A 192 -12.45 -3.18 9.42
C PHE A 192 -12.74 -2.65 10.83
N VAL A 193 -13.38 -1.48 10.93
CA VAL A 193 -13.73 -0.88 12.23
C VAL A 193 -14.74 -1.74 12.98
N GLN A 194 -15.75 -2.29 12.30
CA GLN A 194 -16.70 -3.21 12.93
C GLN A 194 -16.04 -4.51 13.41
N GLN A 195 -15.09 -5.06 12.65
CA GLN A 195 -14.32 -6.24 13.08
C GLN A 195 -13.52 -5.92 14.34
N LEU A 196 -12.84 -4.77 14.39
CA LEU A 196 -12.11 -4.33 15.57
C LEU A 196 -13.03 -4.11 16.76
N THR A 197 -14.19 -3.49 16.59
CA THR A 197 -15.21 -3.35 17.66
C THR A 197 -15.60 -4.73 18.21
N ASN A 198 -15.93 -5.68 17.33
CA ASN A 198 -16.32 -7.02 17.75
C ASN A 198 -15.19 -7.73 18.51
N GLU A 199 -13.94 -7.55 18.08
CA GLU A 199 -12.78 -8.10 18.79
C GLU A 199 -12.61 -7.49 20.18
N MET A 200 -12.81 -6.18 20.34
CA MET A 200 -12.78 -5.53 21.66
C MET A 200 -13.90 -6.06 22.56
N LEU A 201 -15.13 -6.16 22.06
CA LEU A 201 -16.28 -6.64 22.85
C LEU A 201 -16.20 -8.11 23.28
N THR A 202 -15.40 -8.92 22.56
CA THR A 202 -15.31 -10.38 22.81
C THR A 202 -14.01 -10.80 23.46
N SER A 203 -13.04 -9.89 23.57
CA SER A 203 -11.75 -10.16 24.19
C SER A 203 -11.79 -9.83 25.68
N ASP A 204 -11.27 -10.73 26.50
CA ASP A 204 -11.02 -10.47 27.93
C ASP A 204 -9.62 -9.89 28.07
N TYR A 205 -9.52 -8.56 28.20
CA TYR A 205 -8.25 -7.85 28.33
C TYR A 205 -8.28 -6.82 29.46
N ASP A 206 -7.12 -6.59 30.04
CA ASP A 206 -6.89 -5.54 31.03
C ASP A 206 -6.79 -4.18 30.31
N GLU A 207 -7.83 -3.36 30.45
CA GLU A 207 -7.95 -2.03 29.85
C GLU A 207 -6.85 -1.07 30.31
N ASP A 208 -6.51 -1.08 31.61
CA ASP A 208 -5.48 -0.21 32.19
C ASP A 208 -4.12 -0.57 31.58
N ARG A 209 -3.80 -1.88 31.56
CA ARG A 209 -2.56 -2.38 30.96
C ARG A 209 -2.46 -2.06 29.48
N MET A 210 -3.58 -2.20 28.75
CA MET A 210 -3.63 -1.84 27.34
C MET A 210 -3.38 -0.34 27.15
N GLY A 211 -3.99 0.51 27.98
CA GLY A 211 -3.77 1.96 27.99
C GLY A 211 -2.29 2.34 28.13
N GLU A 212 -1.55 1.67 29.03
CA GLU A 212 -0.10 1.87 29.18
C GLU A 212 0.68 1.54 27.89
N ILE A 213 0.35 0.40 27.26
CA ILE A 213 1.02 -0.04 26.03
C ILE A 213 0.72 0.93 24.88
N LEU A 214 -0.51 1.42 24.75
CA LEU A 214 -0.90 2.41 23.74
C LEU A 214 -0.12 3.74 23.89
N GLN A 215 0.19 4.15 25.13
CA GLN A 215 1.05 5.30 25.41
C GLN A 215 2.50 5.02 24.99
N GLN A 216 3.05 3.85 25.33
CA GLN A 216 4.41 3.46 24.96
C GLN A 216 4.61 3.33 23.45
N LEU A 217 3.60 2.83 22.74
CA LEU A 217 3.54 2.78 21.28
C LEU A 217 3.35 4.17 20.63
N LYS A 218 3.03 5.20 21.42
CA LYS A 218 2.77 6.58 20.98
C LYS A 218 1.62 6.71 20.00
N ILE A 219 0.65 5.80 20.08
CA ILE A 219 -0.57 5.82 19.25
C ILE A 219 -1.81 6.27 20.02
N HIS A 220 -1.70 6.48 21.33
CA HIS A 220 -2.77 6.94 22.21
C HIS A 220 -3.64 8.07 21.58
N PRO A 221 -3.08 9.18 21.04
CA PRO A 221 -3.93 10.24 20.48
C PRO A 221 -4.77 9.77 19.28
N PHE A 222 -4.25 8.84 18.48
CA PHE A 222 -4.98 8.28 17.35
C PHE A 222 -6.08 7.33 17.83
N VAL A 223 -5.75 6.44 18.78
CA VAL A 223 -6.70 5.45 19.30
C VAL A 223 -7.87 6.13 19.99
N ALA A 224 -7.63 7.17 20.80
CA ALA A 224 -8.71 7.93 21.45
C ALA A 224 -9.69 8.57 20.45
N SER A 225 -9.19 9.07 19.31
CA SER A 225 -10.05 9.59 18.22
C SER A 225 -10.81 8.47 17.49
N LEU A 226 -10.18 7.31 17.31
CA LEU A 226 -10.80 6.16 16.64
C LEU A 226 -11.91 5.55 17.51
N GLU A 227 -11.66 5.38 18.81
CA GLU A 227 -12.65 4.89 19.78
C GLU A 227 -13.84 5.83 19.89
N GLN A 228 -13.61 7.14 19.81
CA GLN A 228 -14.72 8.11 19.73
C GLN A 228 -15.60 7.88 18.50
N ALA A 229 -15.01 7.58 17.34
CA ALA A 229 -15.77 7.26 16.13
C ALA A 229 -16.48 5.90 16.26
N MET A 230 -15.84 4.91 16.90
CA MET A 230 -16.44 3.60 17.18
C MET A 230 -17.64 3.70 18.13
N LEU A 231 -17.56 4.53 19.18
CA LEU A 231 -18.67 4.83 20.08
C LEU A 231 -19.88 5.45 19.35
N GLN A 232 -19.64 6.26 18.33
CA GLN A 232 -20.70 6.95 17.58
C GLN A 232 -21.36 6.05 16.53
N GLU A 233 -20.56 5.27 15.81
CA GLU A 233 -21.00 4.57 14.58
C GLU A 233 -21.08 3.05 14.72
N THR A 234 -20.66 2.48 15.86
CA THR A 234 -20.72 1.04 16.12
C THR A 234 -21.38 0.74 17.47
N SER A 235 -21.44 -0.53 17.88
CA SER A 235 -22.01 -0.96 19.16
C SER A 235 -21.00 -0.93 20.33
N LEU A 236 -19.86 -0.27 20.17
CA LEU A 236 -18.87 -0.14 21.25
C LEU A 236 -19.46 0.70 22.40
N THR A 237 -19.21 0.29 23.64
CA THR A 237 -19.63 1.02 24.85
C THR A 237 -18.42 1.34 25.73
N GLU A 238 -18.56 2.34 26.62
CA GLU A 238 -17.45 2.85 27.46
C GLU A 238 -16.70 1.78 28.27
N GLY A 239 -17.37 0.72 28.75
CA GLY A 239 -16.73 -0.36 29.53
C GLY A 239 -15.94 -1.38 28.71
N PHE A 240 -15.52 -1.02 27.50
CA PHE A 240 -14.58 -1.77 26.66
C PHE A 240 -13.50 -0.82 26.10
N ILE A 241 -13.30 0.34 26.71
CA ILE A 241 -12.45 1.39 26.15
C ILE A 241 -11.22 1.58 27.05
N PRO A 242 -10.02 1.19 26.60
CA PRO A 242 -8.80 1.27 27.41
C PRO A 242 -8.33 2.71 27.69
N ILE A 243 -8.75 3.71 26.90
CA ILE A 243 -8.33 5.10 27.07
C ILE A 243 -9.48 6.09 26.83
N PRO A 244 -9.52 7.25 27.49
CA PRO A 244 -10.61 8.21 27.28
C PRO A 244 -10.74 8.63 25.81
N ALA A 245 -11.92 8.39 25.23
CA ALA A 245 -12.24 8.77 23.86
C ALA A 245 -12.25 10.30 23.68
N ILE A 246 -11.79 10.78 22.52
CA ILE A 246 -11.66 12.22 22.24
C ILE A 246 -12.40 12.59 20.95
N ASN A 247 -13.35 13.51 21.05
CA ASN A 247 -14.06 14.09 19.92
C ASN A 247 -13.30 15.28 19.31
N ASP A 248 -12.29 14.97 18.51
CA ASP A 248 -11.50 15.95 17.75
C ASP A 248 -11.78 15.90 16.24
N ARG A 249 -11.09 16.76 15.47
CA ARG A 249 -11.18 16.77 14.00
C ARG A 249 -10.80 15.43 13.38
N ARG A 250 -9.94 14.64 14.04
CA ARG A 250 -9.54 13.32 13.56
C ARG A 250 -10.69 12.33 13.73
N ALA A 251 -11.37 12.33 14.88
CA ALA A 251 -12.56 11.51 15.10
C ALA A 251 -13.63 11.80 14.05
N GLN A 252 -13.90 13.08 13.76
CA GLN A 252 -14.83 13.50 12.69
C GLN A 252 -14.42 12.95 11.33
N LYS A 253 -13.14 13.06 10.96
CA LYS A 253 -12.63 12.49 9.71
C LYS A 253 -12.80 10.96 9.66
N ILE A 254 -12.57 10.26 10.78
CA ILE A 254 -12.76 8.81 10.86
C ILE A 254 -14.24 8.46 10.64
N VAL A 255 -15.16 9.16 11.29
CA VAL A 255 -16.61 9.02 11.08
C VAL A 255 -16.97 9.22 9.61
N GLU A 256 -16.49 10.28 8.96
CA GLU A 256 -16.71 10.52 7.53
C GLU A 256 -16.22 9.33 6.67
N MET A 257 -15.05 8.77 6.98
CA MET A 257 -14.49 7.64 6.24
C MET A 257 -15.32 6.35 6.40
N ILE A 258 -15.89 6.10 7.59
CA ILE A 258 -16.65 4.88 7.87
C ILE A 258 -18.15 5.01 7.58
N THR A 259 -18.64 6.23 7.34
CA THR A 259 -20.05 6.49 6.98
C THR A 259 -20.26 6.75 5.48
N GLN A 260 -19.22 7.21 4.78
CA GLN A 260 -19.26 7.34 3.31
C GLN A 260 -19.41 5.96 2.67
N LYS A 261 -20.66 5.64 2.27
CA LYS A 261 -20.97 4.52 1.38
C LYS A 261 -20.34 4.81 0.01
N TYR A 262 -19.21 4.17 -0.28
CA TYR A 262 -18.71 4.04 -1.65
C TYR A 262 -19.60 3.11 -2.47
#